data_AF-A0A950SFG4-F1
#
_entry.id   AF-A0A950SFG4-F1
#
_cell.length_a   1.000
_cell.length_b   1.000
_cell.length_c   1.000
_cell.angle_alpha   90.00
_cell.angle_beta   90.00
_cell.angle_gamma   90.00
#
_symmetry.space_group_name_H-M   'P 1'
#
loop_
_entity.id
_entity.type
_entity.pdbx_description
1 polymer ?
#
loop_
_entity_poly.entity_id
_entity_poly.type
_entity_poly.pdbx_seq_one_letter_code
_entity_poly.pdbx_strand_id
1 'polypeptide(L)'
;MSDRSSERRRAAQLARHYRDQANLTIAEIARRLGRAEATITVYLYDPTGEKAKAVKARYQGICRGCGAPTRARNGKGDAYRYCKRCHPGAIQRQWTRELVREAILEWEQRYGALPSSYDWSRTHAERRGGDAIARLNSGEWPPSSSVGEVYGSWAAARADAVPDA
;
A
#
# COMPACT_ATOMS: atom_id res chain seq x y z
N MET A 1 -7.10 12.90 -16.09
CA MET A 1 -6.04 12.82 -15.06
C MET A 1 -4.72 13.17 -15.74
N SER A 2 -4.14 14.33 -15.44
CA SER A 2 -2.85 14.70 -16.01
C SER A 2 -1.75 13.77 -15.49
N ASP A 3 -0.88 13.30 -16.37
CA ASP A 3 0.32 12.54 -16.01
C ASP A 3 1.29 13.45 -15.23
N ARG A 4 1.66 13.07 -14.00
CA ARG A 4 2.59 13.84 -13.16
C ARG A 4 3.93 14.10 -13.86
N SER A 5 4.35 13.22 -14.78
CA SER A 5 5.56 13.41 -15.59
C SER A 5 5.40 14.52 -16.63
N SER A 6 4.21 14.65 -17.25
CA SER A 6 3.92 15.71 -18.21
C SER A 6 3.75 17.06 -17.52
N GLU A 7 3.08 17.10 -16.35
CA GLU A 7 2.96 18.30 -15.52
C GLU A 7 4.32 18.85 -15.09
N ARG A 8 5.23 17.97 -14.63
CA ARG A 8 6.60 18.35 -14.27
C ARG A 8 7.34 18.95 -15.46
N ARG A 9 7.29 18.29 -16.62
CA ARG A 9 7.96 18.77 -17.85
C ARG A 9 7.46 20.15 -18.26
N ARG A 10 6.14 20.38 -18.22
CA ARG A 10 5.54 21.68 -18.50
C ARG A 10 6.00 22.75 -17.52
N ALA A 11 5.99 22.46 -16.22
CA ALA A 11 6.44 23.40 -15.19
C ALA A 11 7.94 23.74 -15.34
N ALA A 12 8.78 22.76 -15.67
CA ALA A 12 10.20 22.98 -15.92
C ALA A 12 10.46 23.80 -17.19
N GLN A 13 9.67 23.58 -18.25
CA GLN A 13 9.75 24.39 -19.47
C GLN A 13 9.37 25.85 -19.21
N LEU A 14 8.30 26.10 -18.44
CA LEU A 14 7.91 27.45 -18.02
C LEU A 14 8.98 28.12 -17.16
N ALA A 15 9.57 27.38 -16.21
CA ALA A 15 10.67 27.90 -15.39
C ALA A 15 11.89 28.28 -16.25
N ARG A 16 12.26 27.46 -17.25
CA ARG A 16 13.32 27.76 -18.21
C ARG A 16 13.00 29.01 -19.02
N HIS A 17 11.79 29.10 -19.56
CA HIS A 17 11.35 30.27 -20.32
C HIS A 17 11.47 31.56 -19.51
N TYR A 18 10.96 31.58 -18.27
CA TYR A 18 11.08 32.76 -17.40
C TYR A 18 12.53 33.08 -17.03
N ARG A 19 13.40 32.08 -16.91
CA ARG A 19 14.80 32.30 -16.60
C ARG A 19 15.57 32.88 -17.78
N ASP A 20 15.35 32.36 -18.97
CA ASP A 20 16.19 32.66 -20.14
C ASP A 20 15.67 33.86 -20.94
N GLN A 21 14.34 34.03 -21.03
CA GLN A 21 13.72 35.09 -21.84
C GLN A 21 13.34 36.33 -21.02
N ALA A 22 12.86 36.12 -19.80
CA ALA A 22 12.42 37.21 -18.91
C ALA A 22 13.47 37.57 -17.85
N ASN A 23 14.62 36.88 -17.83
CA ASN A 23 15.73 37.06 -16.89
C ASN A 23 15.30 37.10 -15.40
N LEU A 24 14.21 36.42 -15.06
CA LEU A 24 13.67 36.44 -13.70
C LEU A 24 14.56 35.65 -12.73
N THR A 25 14.61 36.11 -11.49
CA THR A 25 15.26 35.41 -10.38
C THR A 25 14.51 34.13 -10.00
N ILE A 26 15.18 33.21 -9.31
CA ILE A 26 14.56 31.96 -8.82
C ILE A 26 13.35 32.25 -7.93
N ALA A 27 13.44 33.27 -7.06
CA ALA A 27 12.34 33.70 -6.19
C ALA A 27 11.13 34.23 -6.96
N GLU A 28 11.33 34.98 -8.04
CA GLU A 28 10.24 35.47 -8.89
C GLU A 28 9.56 34.35 -9.67
N ILE A 29 10.35 33.42 -10.21
CA ILE A 29 9.83 32.23 -10.89
C ILE A 29 9.03 31.36 -9.91
N ALA A 30 9.54 31.17 -8.69
CA ALA A 30 8.89 30.42 -7.62
C ALA A 30 7.53 31.02 -7.26
N ARG A 31 7.47 32.34 -7.03
CA ARG A 31 6.21 33.06 -6.80
C ARG A 31 5.24 32.91 -7.96
N ARG A 32 5.72 33.08 -9.20
CA ARG A 32 4.87 33.02 -10.41
C ARG A 32 4.30 31.65 -10.71
N LEU A 33 5.05 30.59 -10.39
CA LEU A 33 4.61 29.20 -10.56
C LEU A 33 3.91 28.62 -9.33
N GLY A 34 3.84 29.37 -8.22
CA GLY A 34 3.26 28.90 -6.95
C GLY A 34 4.03 27.70 -6.36
N ARG A 35 5.36 27.72 -6.43
CA ARG A 35 6.25 26.63 -5.98
C ARG A 35 7.34 27.15 -5.05
N ALA A 36 7.94 26.25 -4.28
CA ALA A 36 9.12 26.57 -3.48
C ALA A 36 10.35 26.83 -4.38
N GLU A 37 11.22 27.75 -3.99
CA GLU A 37 12.46 28.09 -4.72
C GLU A 37 13.33 26.87 -4.99
N ALA A 38 13.50 26.00 -4.00
CA ALA A 38 14.25 24.75 -4.15
C ALA A 38 13.67 23.86 -5.27
N THR A 39 12.35 23.87 -5.47
CA THR A 39 11.70 23.13 -6.55
C THR A 39 12.05 23.72 -7.92
N ILE A 40 12.12 25.05 -8.02
CA ILE A 40 12.53 25.74 -9.25
C ILE A 40 13.98 25.41 -9.60
N THR A 41 14.89 25.48 -8.61
CA THR A 41 16.29 25.07 -8.79
C THR A 41 16.38 23.64 -9.32
N VAL A 42 15.58 22.72 -8.75
CA VAL A 42 15.51 21.33 -9.21
C VAL A 42 14.94 21.21 -10.63
N TYR A 43 13.90 21.97 -11.00
CA TYR A 43 13.38 21.95 -12.37
C TYR A 43 14.40 22.46 -13.39
N LEU A 44 15.17 23.48 -13.05
CA LEU A 44 16.22 24.01 -13.92
C LEU A 44 17.41 23.04 -14.03
N TYR A 45 17.70 22.23 -13.01
CA TYR A 45 18.82 21.29 -13.00
C TYR A 45 18.48 19.88 -13.54
N ASP A 46 17.28 19.39 -13.25
CA ASP A 46 16.74 18.07 -13.62
C ASP A 46 15.26 18.19 -14.06
N PRO A 47 15.00 18.75 -15.26
CA PRO A 47 13.65 19.04 -15.75
C PRO A 47 12.74 17.81 -15.79
N THR A 48 13.29 16.67 -16.21
CA THR A 48 12.56 15.40 -16.36
C THR A 48 12.47 14.63 -15.05
N GLY A 49 13.39 14.87 -14.11
CA GLY A 49 13.50 14.07 -12.88
C GLY A 49 14.28 12.78 -13.07
N GLU A 50 14.87 12.54 -14.25
CA GLU A 50 15.58 11.29 -14.55
C GLU A 50 16.86 11.16 -13.72
N LYS A 51 17.55 12.26 -13.40
CA LYS A 51 18.72 12.19 -12.51
C LYS A 51 18.31 11.75 -11.12
N ALA A 52 17.23 12.33 -10.58
CA ALA A 52 16.70 11.93 -9.28
C ALA A 52 16.22 10.47 -9.27
N LYS A 53 15.61 9.99 -10.36
CA LYS A 53 15.23 8.58 -10.51
C LYS A 53 16.45 7.66 -10.55
N ALA A 54 17.47 8.00 -11.33
CA ALA A 54 18.71 7.23 -11.41
C ALA A 54 19.43 7.16 -10.07
N VAL A 55 19.46 8.26 -9.30
CA VAL A 55 20.00 8.28 -7.93
C VAL A 55 19.23 7.30 -7.04
N LYS A 56 17.89 7.35 -7.03
CA LYS A 56 17.07 6.45 -6.21
C LYS A 56 17.19 4.99 -6.62
N ALA A 57 17.36 4.70 -7.92
CA ALA A 57 17.60 3.36 -8.42
C ALA A 57 18.90 2.76 -7.85
N ARG A 58 19.98 3.54 -7.77
CA ARG A 58 21.25 3.11 -7.17
C ARG A 58 21.17 2.81 -5.67
N TYR A 59 20.15 3.33 -4.98
CA TYR A 59 19.93 3.09 -3.56
C TYR A 59 18.94 1.95 -3.29
N GLN A 60 18.48 1.26 -4.33
CA GLN A 60 17.70 0.05 -4.17
C GLN A 60 18.59 -1.06 -3.58
N GLY A 61 18.02 -1.84 -2.66
CA GLY A 61 18.64 -3.05 -2.14
C GLY A 61 18.04 -4.29 -2.80
N ILE A 62 18.51 -5.46 -2.38
CA ILE A 62 17.99 -6.74 -2.84
C ILE A 62 17.08 -7.35 -1.77
N CYS A 63 15.90 -7.83 -2.19
CA CYS A 63 14.94 -8.47 -1.30
C CYS A 63 15.51 -9.79 -0.78
N ARG A 64 15.55 -9.97 0.54
CA ARG A 64 16.00 -11.24 1.15
C ARG A 64 15.09 -12.44 0.85
N GLY A 65 13.81 -12.20 0.54
CA GLY A 65 12.84 -13.28 0.30
C GLY A 65 12.81 -13.78 -1.15
N CYS A 66 13.05 -12.90 -2.14
CA CYS A 66 12.87 -13.27 -3.55
C CYS A 66 13.94 -12.72 -4.50
N GLY A 67 14.96 -12.00 -4.01
CA GLY A 67 16.00 -11.41 -4.83
C GLY A 67 15.56 -10.18 -5.67
N ALA A 68 14.28 -9.82 -5.68
CA ALA A 68 13.81 -8.65 -6.42
C ALA A 68 14.35 -7.31 -5.84
N PRO A 69 14.49 -6.25 -6.66
CA PRO A 69 14.85 -4.93 -6.17
C PRO A 69 13.85 -4.39 -5.13
N THR A 70 14.39 -3.77 -4.09
CA THR A 70 13.63 -3.14 -3.01
C THR A 70 13.62 -1.62 -3.18
N ARG A 71 12.66 -0.94 -2.56
CA ARG A 71 12.64 0.53 -2.60
C ARG A 71 13.73 1.09 -1.68
N ALA A 72 14.36 2.18 -2.11
CA ALA A 72 15.17 3.02 -1.22
C ALA A 72 14.27 3.72 -0.19
N ARG A 73 14.73 3.88 1.06
CA ARG A 73 14.00 4.58 2.12
C ARG A 73 14.54 5.99 2.32
N ASN A 74 15.72 6.14 2.94
CA ASN A 74 16.30 7.45 3.27
C ASN A 74 17.63 7.76 2.58
N GLY A 75 18.07 6.94 1.63
CA GLY A 75 19.31 7.18 0.89
C GLY A 75 20.16 5.92 0.73
N LYS A 76 21.46 6.12 0.49
CA LYS A 76 22.41 5.03 0.26
C LYS A 76 22.45 4.10 1.48
N GLY A 77 22.35 2.79 1.23
CA GLY A 77 22.47 1.77 2.28
C GLY A 77 21.22 1.55 3.15
N ASP A 78 20.21 2.41 3.05
CA ASP A 78 18.95 2.31 3.80
C ASP A 78 17.80 1.87 2.88
N ALA A 79 17.99 0.77 2.16
CA ALA A 79 16.92 0.14 1.40
C ALA A 79 16.10 -0.78 2.29
N TYR A 80 14.83 -1.00 1.95
CA TYR A 80 14.03 -2.00 2.64
C TYR A 80 14.67 -3.39 2.49
N ARG A 81 14.66 -4.19 3.57
CA ARG A 81 15.20 -5.56 3.55
C ARG A 81 14.36 -6.52 2.69
N TYR A 82 13.09 -6.19 2.47
CA TYR A 82 12.12 -6.99 1.73
C TYR A 82 11.35 -6.12 0.73
N CYS A 83 10.93 -6.70 -0.39
CA CYS A 83 10.03 -6.02 -1.33
C CYS A 83 8.61 -5.95 -0.75
N LYS A 84 7.71 -5.15 -1.34
CA LYS A 84 6.32 -4.99 -0.86
C LYS A 84 5.58 -6.34 -0.73
N ARG A 85 5.87 -7.30 -1.62
CA ARG A 85 5.28 -8.65 -1.59
C ARG A 85 5.87 -9.52 -0.48
N CYS A 86 7.18 -9.42 -0.26
CA CYS A 86 7.89 -10.26 0.71
C CYS A 86 8.06 -9.60 2.08
N HIS A 87 7.48 -8.40 2.29
CA HIS A 87 7.56 -7.74 3.58
C HIS A 87 6.89 -8.64 4.63
N PRO A 88 7.45 -8.84 5.84
CA PRO A 88 6.89 -9.76 6.83
C PRO A 88 5.42 -9.48 7.19
N GLY A 89 4.94 -8.24 7.06
CA GLY A 89 3.52 -7.90 7.19
C GLY A 89 2.63 -8.25 5.98
N ALA A 90 3.22 -8.47 4.80
CA ALA A 90 2.57 -8.98 3.58
C ALA A 90 2.69 -10.50 3.44
N ILE A 91 3.73 -11.10 4.07
CA ILE A 91 3.85 -12.54 4.36
C ILE A 91 3.32 -12.84 5.78
N GLN A 92 2.23 -12.19 6.19
CA GLN A 92 1.44 -12.74 7.30
C GLN A 92 1.02 -14.16 6.89
N ARG A 93 0.93 -15.09 7.86
CA ARG A 93 0.51 -16.49 7.64
C ARG A 93 -0.52 -16.54 6.52
N GLN A 94 -0.19 -17.19 5.41
CA GLN A 94 -1.20 -17.45 4.38
C GLN A 94 -2.26 -18.29 5.09
N TRP A 95 -3.43 -17.69 5.29
CA TRP A 95 -4.60 -18.41 5.72
C TRP A 95 -4.81 -19.54 4.72
N THR A 96 -4.51 -20.78 5.12
CA THR A 96 -4.76 -21.95 4.29
C THR A 96 -6.23 -22.33 4.42
N ARG A 97 -6.70 -23.26 3.58
CA ARG A 97 -8.07 -23.79 3.73
C ARG A 97 -8.28 -24.35 5.14
N GLU A 98 -7.32 -25.12 5.63
CA GLU A 98 -7.35 -25.76 6.94
C GLU A 98 -7.44 -24.72 8.08
N LEU A 99 -6.60 -23.67 8.06
CA LEU A 99 -6.63 -22.63 9.08
C LEU A 99 -7.93 -21.82 9.08
N VAL A 100 -8.48 -21.54 7.89
CA VAL A 100 -9.77 -20.85 7.78
C VAL A 100 -10.90 -21.75 8.30
N ARG A 101 -10.87 -23.04 7.97
CA ARG A 101 -11.86 -24.03 8.46
C ARG A 101 -11.83 -24.13 9.99
N GLU A 102 -10.65 -24.26 10.58
CA GLU A 102 -10.47 -24.28 12.03
C GLU A 102 -11.00 -23.00 12.69
N ALA A 103 -10.71 -21.82 12.13
CA ALA A 103 -11.22 -20.56 12.64
C ALA A 103 -12.76 -20.44 12.56
N ILE A 104 -13.38 -20.99 11.52
CA ILE A 104 -14.85 -21.02 11.38
C ILE A 104 -15.47 -21.89 12.49
N LEU A 105 -14.88 -23.06 12.73
CA LEU A 105 -15.34 -23.99 13.78
C LEU A 105 -15.13 -23.41 15.18
N GLU A 106 -13.99 -22.76 15.44
CA GLU A 106 -13.74 -22.08 16.72
C GLU A 106 -14.76 -20.96 16.95
N TRP A 107 -15.07 -20.16 15.92
CA TRP A 107 -16.07 -19.11 16.02
C TRP A 107 -17.46 -19.68 16.37
N GLU A 108 -17.87 -20.75 15.71
CA GLU A 108 -19.14 -21.43 16.01
C GLU A 108 -19.17 -21.99 17.43
N GLN A 109 -18.10 -22.66 17.87
CA GLN A 109 -17.98 -23.16 19.24
C GLN A 109 -18.11 -22.05 20.28
N ARG A 110 -17.54 -20.86 19.98
CA ARG A 110 -17.51 -19.73 20.93
C ARG A 110 -18.80 -18.91 20.94
N TYR A 111 -19.48 -18.79 19.81
CA TYR A 111 -20.60 -17.86 19.63
C TYR A 111 -21.91 -18.52 19.22
N GLY A 112 -21.92 -19.84 19.04
CA GLY A 112 -23.10 -20.65 18.75
C GLY A 112 -23.65 -20.55 17.32
N ALA A 113 -22.95 -19.85 16.43
CA ALA A 113 -23.35 -19.71 15.03
C ALA A 113 -22.13 -19.50 14.13
N LEU A 114 -22.18 -20.01 12.90
CA LEU A 114 -21.13 -19.78 11.90
C LEU A 114 -20.93 -18.28 11.60
N PRO A 115 -19.70 -17.83 11.37
CA PRO A 115 -19.41 -16.44 11.05
C PRO A 115 -19.93 -16.06 9.66
N SER A 116 -20.33 -14.80 9.52
CA SER A 116 -20.57 -14.16 8.23
C SER A 116 -19.40 -13.28 7.80
N SER A 117 -19.39 -12.85 6.54
CA SER A 117 -18.43 -11.86 6.04
C SER A 117 -18.45 -10.54 6.81
N TYR A 118 -19.58 -10.21 7.40
CA TYR A 118 -19.72 -9.01 8.23
C TYR A 118 -19.04 -9.17 9.59
N ASP A 119 -18.99 -10.39 10.13
CA ASP A 119 -18.45 -10.66 11.46
C ASP A 119 -16.92 -10.64 11.45
N TRP A 120 -16.30 -11.05 10.34
CA TRP A 120 -14.86 -10.96 10.11
C TRP A 120 -14.43 -9.75 9.28
N SER A 121 -15.27 -8.71 9.22
CA SER A 121 -14.96 -7.42 8.60
C SER A 121 -14.79 -6.34 9.65
N ARG A 122 -13.58 -5.79 9.76
CA ARG A 122 -13.26 -4.70 10.71
C ARG A 122 -14.15 -3.48 10.48
N THR A 123 -14.32 -3.05 9.23
CA THR A 123 -15.19 -1.90 8.91
C THR A 123 -16.64 -2.13 9.35
N HIS A 124 -17.17 -3.35 9.18
CA HIS A 124 -18.54 -3.65 9.59
C HIS A 124 -18.68 -3.84 11.09
N ALA A 125 -17.67 -4.39 11.76
CA ALA A 125 -17.63 -4.52 13.21
C ALA A 125 -17.55 -3.14 13.88
N GLU A 126 -16.69 -2.24 13.41
CA GLU A 126 -16.59 -0.86 13.90
C GLU A 126 -17.90 -0.10 13.74
N ARG A 127 -18.56 -0.23 12.58
CA ARG A 127 -19.85 0.43 12.32
C ARG A 127 -20.99 -0.10 13.20
N ARG A 128 -21.00 -1.41 13.50
CA ARG A 128 -22.03 -2.03 14.37
C ARG A 128 -21.76 -1.79 15.85
N GLY A 129 -20.48 -1.64 16.24
CA GLY A 129 -20.06 -1.44 17.62
C GLY A 129 -20.40 -2.61 18.54
N GLY A 130 -20.24 -2.39 19.85
CA GLY A 130 -20.63 -3.33 20.90
C GLY A 130 -20.03 -4.72 20.75
N ASP A 131 -20.89 -5.74 20.84
CA ASP A 131 -20.50 -7.14 20.71
C ASP A 131 -19.78 -7.46 19.40
N ALA A 132 -20.12 -6.78 18.29
CA ALA A 132 -19.52 -7.11 16.99
C ALA A 132 -18.01 -6.84 16.98
N ILE A 133 -17.58 -5.70 17.51
CA ILE A 133 -16.15 -5.37 17.60
C ILE A 133 -15.46 -6.14 18.73
N ALA A 134 -16.17 -6.44 19.82
CA ALA A 134 -15.65 -7.27 20.91
C ALA A 134 -15.35 -8.70 20.43
N ARG A 135 -16.27 -9.34 19.70
CA ARG A 135 -16.09 -10.68 19.13
C ARG A 135 -14.96 -10.71 18.09
N LEU A 136 -14.87 -9.69 17.24
CA LEU A 136 -13.78 -9.60 16.26
C LEU A 136 -12.41 -9.45 16.93
N ASN A 137 -12.32 -8.74 18.05
CA ASN A 137 -11.05 -8.52 18.76
C ASN A 137 -10.66 -9.65 19.72
N SER A 138 -11.55 -10.60 19.98
CA SER A 138 -11.34 -11.63 21.01
C SER A 138 -10.51 -12.83 20.55
N GLY A 139 -10.13 -12.90 19.27
CA GLY A 139 -9.47 -14.03 18.64
C GLY A 139 -8.73 -13.64 17.38
N GLU A 140 -7.94 -14.57 16.86
CA GLU A 140 -7.20 -14.38 15.61
C GLU A 140 -8.04 -14.86 14.43
N TRP A 141 -9.02 -14.05 14.01
CA TRP A 141 -9.89 -14.40 12.89
C TRP A 141 -9.28 -13.98 11.55
N PRO A 142 -9.43 -14.76 10.47
CA PRO A 142 -8.97 -14.36 9.15
C PRO A 142 -9.74 -13.12 8.68
N PRO A 143 -9.08 -12.17 7.98
CA PRO A 143 -9.79 -11.09 7.33
C PRO A 143 -10.83 -11.64 6.34
N SER A 144 -11.99 -10.99 6.25
CA SER A 144 -13.06 -11.44 5.33
C SER A 144 -12.60 -11.57 3.86
N SER A 145 -11.60 -10.80 3.43
CA SER A 145 -11.03 -10.92 2.08
C SER A 145 -10.23 -12.21 1.91
N SER A 146 -9.49 -12.63 2.94
CA SER A 146 -8.68 -13.87 2.90
C SER A 146 -9.57 -15.10 2.76
N VAL A 147 -10.74 -15.14 3.40
CA VAL A 147 -11.71 -16.24 3.20
C VAL A 147 -12.16 -16.32 1.72
N GLY A 148 -12.44 -15.17 1.11
CA GLY A 148 -12.81 -15.09 -0.31
C GLY A 148 -11.68 -15.50 -1.26
N GLU A 149 -10.43 -15.15 -0.95
CA GLU A 149 -9.26 -15.56 -1.73
C GLU A 149 -9.02 -17.08 -1.66
N VAL A 150 -9.27 -17.71 -0.50
CA VAL A 150 -8.98 -19.14 -0.27
C VAL A 150 -10.11 -20.06 -0.79
N TYR A 151 -11.36 -19.65 -0.63
CA TYR A 151 -12.54 -20.47 -0.97
C TYR A 151 -13.33 -19.98 -2.19
N GLY A 152 -13.04 -18.78 -2.70
CA GLY A 152 -13.84 -18.11 -3.74
C GLY A 152 -15.16 -17.53 -3.24
N SER A 153 -15.78 -18.12 -2.21
CA SER A 153 -16.98 -17.60 -1.57
C SER A 153 -17.09 -17.99 -0.09
N TRP A 154 -17.83 -17.19 0.67
CA TRP A 154 -18.19 -17.50 2.06
C TRP A 154 -19.14 -18.68 2.20
N ALA A 155 -19.95 -18.96 1.18
CA ALA A 155 -20.81 -20.13 1.16
C ALA A 155 -19.98 -21.41 1.09
N ALA A 156 -18.97 -21.45 0.21
CA ALA A 156 -18.04 -22.57 0.11
C ALA A 156 -17.23 -22.79 1.39
N ALA A 157 -16.78 -21.71 2.04
CA ALA A 157 -16.04 -21.81 3.30
C ALA A 157 -16.89 -22.41 4.44
N ARG A 158 -18.16 -22.00 4.56
CA ARG A 158 -19.08 -22.56 5.57
C ARG A 158 -19.46 -24.01 5.29
N ALA A 159 -19.69 -24.36 4.03
CA ALA A 159 -19.99 -25.74 3.63
C ALA A 159 -18.80 -26.69 3.89
N ASP A 160 -17.57 -26.22 3.70
CA ASP A 160 -16.37 -27.00 4.04
C ASP A 160 -16.17 -27.19 5.55
N ALA A 161 -16.56 -26.18 6.35
CA ALA A 161 -16.49 -26.26 7.81
C ALA A 161 -17.51 -27.24 8.38
N VAL A 162 -18.74 -27.24 7.86
CA VAL A 162 -19.83 -28.13 8.28
C VAL A 162 -20.32 -28.90 7.05
N PRO A 163 -19.69 -30.05 6.70
CA PRO A 163 -19.99 -30.78 5.47
C PRO A 163 -21.42 -31.31 5.37
N ASP A 164 -22.18 -31.37 6.46
CA ASP A 164 -23.55 -31.88 6.48
C ASP A 164 -24.46 -31.04 7.39
N ALA A 165 -25.39 -30.32 6.75
CA ALA A 165 -26.71 -29.96 7.26
C ALA A 165 -27.74 -30.32 6.19
#